data_AF-A0AA38I9P6-F1
#
_entry.id   AF-A0AA38I9P6-F1
#
_cell.length_a   1.000
_cell.length_b   1.000
_cell.length_c   1.000
_cell.angle_alpha   90.00
_cell.angle_beta   90.00
_cell.angle_gamma   90.00
#
_symmetry.space_group_name_H-M   'P 1'
#
loop_
_entity.id
_entity.type
_entity.pdbx_description
1 polymer ?
#
loop_
_entity_poly.entity_id
_entity_poly.type
_entity_poly.pdbx_seq_one_letter_code
_entity_poly.pdbx_strand_id
1 'polypeptide(L)'
;MLHDISSKNASKSSNQNKYNATLKKFFLYLYYIGGRLLYETLQSNLPKVIPTISSLNRYIAENSTKLDEGVMDFQELKLFLEERNLKKFVWISEDATRITGRIEYDSRSNKVVGFVLPLRNGLPETNHYIASSAQTIQEYFKIGTKAHSAYIHNCGTTPI
;
A
#
# COMPACT_ATOMS: atom_id res chain seq x y z
N MET A 1 23.72 7.86 -16.57
CA MET A 1 22.34 7.44 -16.23
C MET A 1 21.46 8.59 -15.75
N LEU A 2 21.73 9.24 -14.60
CA LEU A 2 20.92 10.38 -14.13
C LEU A 2 21.02 11.59 -15.05
N HIS A 3 22.23 11.89 -15.52
CA HIS A 3 22.49 12.94 -16.50
C HIS A 3 21.68 12.74 -17.79
N ASP A 4 21.66 11.52 -18.33
CA ASP A 4 20.93 11.21 -19.58
C ASP A 4 19.41 11.39 -19.44
N ILE A 5 18.87 11.12 -18.26
CA ILE A 5 17.45 11.34 -17.93
C ILE A 5 17.18 12.83 -17.83
N SER A 6 18.07 13.57 -17.17
CA SER A 6 18.01 15.03 -17.13
C SER A 6 17.94 15.62 -18.53
N SER A 7 18.86 15.24 -19.42
CA SER A 7 18.88 15.71 -20.81
C SER A 7 17.63 15.32 -21.60
N LYS A 8 17.11 14.09 -21.40
CA LYS A 8 15.88 13.61 -22.07
C LYS A 8 14.61 14.28 -21.59
N ASN A 9 14.55 14.67 -20.32
CA ASN A 9 13.39 15.34 -19.72
C ASN A 9 13.50 16.87 -19.76
N ALA A 10 14.71 17.42 -19.95
CA ALA A 10 14.96 18.86 -20.04
C ALA A 10 14.11 19.52 -21.12
N SER A 11 14.02 18.88 -22.30
CA SER A 11 13.24 19.34 -23.46
C SER A 11 11.74 19.10 -23.36
N LYS A 12 11.24 18.49 -22.27
CA LYS A 12 9.84 18.12 -22.10
C LYS A 12 9.16 18.91 -20.99
N SER A 13 7.84 18.96 -21.08
CA SER A 13 7.00 19.44 -19.98
C SER A 13 7.04 18.44 -18.81
N SER A 14 6.86 18.94 -17.59
CA SER A 14 6.95 18.14 -16.35
C SER A 14 6.07 16.88 -16.37
N ASN A 15 4.90 16.97 -17.02
CA ASN A 15 3.92 15.89 -17.12
C ASN A 15 4.34 14.76 -18.09
N GLN A 16 5.36 15.00 -18.92
CA GLN A 16 5.87 14.04 -19.90
C GLN A 16 7.19 13.39 -19.50
N ASN A 17 7.67 13.65 -18.27
CA ASN A 17 8.89 13.03 -17.76
C ASN A 17 8.72 11.51 -17.70
N LYS A 18 9.66 10.80 -18.33
CA LYS A 18 9.67 9.33 -18.34
C LYS A 18 10.88 8.82 -17.57
N TYR A 19 10.63 7.85 -16.70
CA TYR A 19 11.63 7.21 -15.87
C TYR A 19 11.57 5.70 -16.11
N ASN A 20 12.73 5.07 -16.23
CA ASN A 20 12.81 3.62 -16.39
C ASN A 20 12.52 2.90 -15.05
N ALA A 21 12.23 1.59 -15.12
CA ALA A 21 11.86 0.81 -13.94
C ALA A 21 12.98 0.75 -12.90
N THR A 22 14.24 0.55 -13.31
CA THR A 22 15.40 0.49 -12.42
C THR A 22 15.54 1.77 -11.57
N LEU A 23 15.36 2.93 -12.20
CA LEU A 23 15.45 4.21 -11.51
C LEU A 23 14.27 4.44 -10.58
N LYS A 24 13.05 4.06 -11.00
CA LYS A 24 11.88 4.09 -10.10
C LYS A 24 12.10 3.22 -8.87
N LYS A 25 12.68 2.03 -9.01
CA LYS A 25 13.04 1.16 -7.87
C LYS A 25 14.09 1.80 -6.95
N PHE A 26 15.13 2.41 -7.54
CA PHE A 26 16.14 3.13 -6.76
C PHE A 26 15.55 4.30 -5.96
N PHE A 27 14.72 5.13 -6.59
CA PHE A 27 14.06 6.25 -5.92
C PHE A 27 12.99 5.82 -4.93
N LEU A 28 12.34 4.68 -5.17
CA LEU A 28 11.43 4.07 -4.20
C LEU A 28 12.19 3.62 -2.95
N TYR A 29 13.35 2.97 -3.11
CA TYR A 29 14.24 2.63 -1.99
C TYR A 29 14.68 3.88 -1.22
N LEU A 30 15.11 4.93 -1.92
CA LEU A 30 15.49 6.20 -1.31
C LEU A 30 14.32 6.84 -0.53
N TYR A 31 13.10 6.78 -1.08
CA TYR A 31 11.90 7.27 -0.41
C TYR A 31 11.60 6.49 0.88
N TYR A 32 11.75 5.16 0.88
CA TYR A 32 11.51 4.35 2.08
C TYR A 32 12.57 4.56 3.17
N ILE A 33 13.84 4.64 2.81
CA ILE A 33 14.94 4.82 3.77
C ILE A 33 15.04 6.27 4.26
N GLY A 34 14.91 7.23 3.34
CA GLY A 34 15.06 8.65 3.63
C GLY A 34 13.80 9.33 4.17
N GLY A 35 12.65 8.70 3.97
CA GLY A 35 11.36 9.30 4.27
C GLY A 35 10.98 10.42 3.31
N ARG A 36 9.76 10.91 3.51
CA ARG A 36 9.14 11.92 2.63
C ARG A 36 9.91 13.24 2.57
N LEU A 37 10.36 13.74 3.72
CA LEU A 37 11.03 15.03 3.83
C LEU A 37 12.34 15.06 3.02
N LEU A 38 13.19 14.04 3.18
CA LEU A 38 14.43 13.94 2.42
C LEU A 38 14.15 13.89 0.92
N TYR A 39 13.17 13.06 0.54
CA TYR A 39 12.81 12.87 -0.85
C TYR A 39 12.32 14.16 -1.51
N GLU A 40 11.39 14.89 -0.88
CA GLU A 40 10.88 16.17 -1.37
C GLU A 40 11.98 17.24 -1.46
N THR A 41 12.91 17.25 -0.49
CA THR A 41 14.07 18.15 -0.49
C THR A 41 14.97 17.85 -1.70
N LEU A 42 15.33 16.60 -1.93
CA LEU A 42 16.14 16.20 -3.08
C LEU A 42 15.42 16.50 -4.40
N GLN A 43 14.12 16.20 -4.48
CA GLN A 43 13.32 16.45 -5.67
C GLN A 43 13.28 17.94 -6.04
N SER A 44 13.19 18.81 -5.04
CA SER A 44 13.19 20.27 -5.22
C SER A 44 14.54 20.78 -5.72
N ASN A 45 15.64 20.17 -5.27
CA ASN A 45 17.00 20.51 -5.68
C ASN A 45 17.42 19.88 -7.03
N LEU A 46 16.77 18.78 -7.44
CA LEU A 46 17.07 18.04 -8.67
C LEU A 46 15.82 17.88 -9.55
N PRO A 47 15.30 18.98 -10.11
CA PRO A 47 14.09 18.96 -10.90
C PRO A 47 14.27 18.10 -12.15
N LYS A 48 13.20 17.40 -12.57
CA LYS A 48 13.14 16.55 -13.79
C LYS A 48 14.06 15.31 -13.81
N VAL A 49 14.91 15.14 -12.79
CA VAL A 49 15.75 13.95 -12.58
C VAL A 49 15.04 12.95 -11.66
N ILE A 50 14.38 13.47 -10.62
CA ILE A 50 13.72 12.67 -9.59
C ILE A 50 12.22 12.53 -9.89
N PRO A 51 11.67 11.30 -9.91
CA PRO A 51 10.24 11.07 -10.05
C PRO A 51 9.44 11.75 -8.95
N THR A 52 8.24 12.23 -9.29
CA THR A 52 7.31 12.75 -8.27
C THR A 52 6.83 11.63 -7.35
N ILE A 53 6.47 11.97 -6.11
CA ILE A 53 5.87 11.02 -5.16
C ILE A 53 4.62 10.37 -5.77
N SER A 54 3.77 11.13 -6.47
CA SER A 54 2.61 10.58 -7.17
C SER A 54 3.00 9.54 -8.23
N SER A 55 4.11 9.75 -8.94
CA SER A 55 4.62 8.76 -9.89
C SER A 55 5.20 7.52 -9.20
N LEU A 56 5.79 7.65 -8.01
CA LEU A 56 6.22 6.51 -7.21
C LEU A 56 5.01 5.73 -6.69
N ASN A 57 4.02 6.41 -6.11
CA ASN A 57 2.80 5.77 -5.60
C ASN A 57 2.05 5.02 -6.69
N ARG A 58 1.96 5.58 -7.90
CA ARG A 58 1.40 4.88 -9.06
C ARG A 58 2.24 3.65 -9.42
N TYR A 59 3.57 3.77 -9.43
CA TYR A 59 4.46 2.64 -9.69
C TYR A 59 4.30 1.53 -8.64
N ILE A 60 4.16 1.89 -7.36
CA ILE A 60 3.84 0.94 -6.28
C ILE A 60 2.51 0.26 -6.57
N ALA A 61 1.43 1.02 -6.81
CA ALA A 61 0.11 0.46 -7.06
C ALA A 61 0.05 -0.48 -8.27
N GLU A 62 0.85 -0.22 -9.31
CA GLU A 62 0.96 -1.05 -10.52
C GLU A 62 1.84 -2.30 -10.34
N ASN A 63 2.81 -2.28 -9.41
CA ASN A 63 3.83 -3.32 -9.26
C ASN A 63 3.77 -4.07 -7.92
N SER A 64 2.96 -3.63 -6.97
CA SER A 64 2.75 -4.32 -5.70
C SER A 64 1.84 -5.52 -5.91
N THR A 65 2.30 -6.71 -5.50
CA THR A 65 1.42 -7.86 -5.31
C THR A 65 0.35 -7.47 -4.29
N LYS A 66 -0.91 -7.80 -4.58
CA LYS A 66 -2.02 -7.45 -3.69
C LYS A 66 -1.88 -8.26 -2.40
N LEU A 67 -1.49 -7.60 -1.33
CA LEU A 67 -1.55 -8.18 0.01
C LEU A 67 -3.01 -8.12 0.46
N ASP A 68 -3.68 -9.27 0.44
CA ASP A 68 -5.03 -9.41 0.96
C ASP A 68 -4.99 -9.68 2.46
N GLU A 69 -5.87 -9.00 3.23
CA GLU A 69 -5.95 -9.17 4.67
C GLU A 69 -6.23 -10.64 5.05
N GLY A 70 -5.40 -11.17 5.95
CA GLY A 70 -5.46 -12.58 6.40
C GLY A 70 -4.84 -13.59 5.43
N VAL A 71 -4.32 -13.18 4.27
CA VAL A 71 -3.62 -14.08 3.34
C VAL A 71 -2.13 -14.03 3.60
N MET A 72 -1.53 -15.18 3.90
CA MET A 72 -0.09 -15.28 4.04
C MET A 72 0.58 -15.51 2.68
N ASP A 73 1.57 -14.66 2.35
CA ASP A 73 2.41 -14.84 1.18
C ASP A 73 3.62 -15.72 1.51
N PHE A 74 3.44 -17.03 1.38
CA PHE A 74 4.54 -17.99 1.56
C PHE A 74 5.40 -18.19 0.31
N GLN A 75 5.00 -17.65 -0.85
CA GLN A 75 5.70 -17.90 -2.09
C GLN A 75 7.06 -17.20 -2.10
N GLU A 76 7.09 -15.92 -1.73
CA GLU A 76 8.34 -15.17 -1.61
C GLU A 76 9.23 -15.73 -0.49
N LEU A 77 8.63 -16.14 0.64
CA LEU A 77 9.37 -16.78 1.73
C LEU A 77 10.03 -18.09 1.28
N LYS A 78 9.32 -18.92 0.53
CA LYS A 78 9.87 -20.16 -0.01
C LYS A 78 11.06 -19.90 -0.93
N LEU A 79 10.93 -18.95 -1.86
CA LEU A 79 12.02 -18.56 -2.78
C LEU A 79 13.23 -18.07 -1.99
N PHE A 80 13.02 -17.20 -1.01
CA PHE A 80 14.08 -16.68 -0.14
C PHE A 80 14.86 -17.79 0.58
N LEU A 81 14.17 -18.80 1.10
CA LEU A 81 14.78 -19.94 1.79
C LEU A 81 15.55 -20.84 0.81
N GLU A 82 15.01 -21.08 -0.38
CA GLU A 82 15.66 -21.90 -1.41
C GLU A 82 16.95 -21.25 -1.93
N GLU A 83 16.92 -19.96 -2.24
CA GLU A 83 18.10 -19.19 -2.70
C GLU A 83 19.27 -19.22 -1.71
N ARG A 84 18.97 -19.34 -0.41
CA ARG A 84 19.96 -19.30 0.67
C ARG A 84 20.27 -20.68 1.25
N ASN A 85 19.72 -21.75 0.65
CA ASN A 85 19.86 -23.12 1.12
C ASN A 85 19.50 -23.28 2.61
N LEU A 86 18.41 -22.62 3.04
CA LEU A 86 17.91 -22.64 4.41
C LEU A 86 16.86 -23.74 4.59
N LYS A 87 16.69 -24.20 5.84
CA LYS A 87 15.66 -25.19 6.17
C LYS A 87 14.26 -24.60 5.99
N LYS A 88 13.36 -25.38 5.37
CA LYS A 88 11.95 -25.01 5.13
C LYS A 88 11.07 -25.23 6.37
N PHE A 89 11.60 -24.90 7.54
CA PHE A 89 10.90 -25.02 8.81
C PHE A 89 10.84 -23.63 9.45
N VAL A 90 9.64 -23.07 9.52
CA VAL A 90 9.39 -21.72 10.00
C VAL A 90 8.35 -21.74 11.10
N TRP A 91 8.56 -20.92 12.13
CA TRP A 91 7.59 -20.70 13.20
C TRP A 91 6.97 -19.32 12.98
N ILE A 92 5.64 -19.25 13.07
CA ILE A 92 4.88 -18.02 12.90
C ILE A 92 4.05 -17.85 14.16
N SER A 93 4.05 -16.64 14.69
CA SER A 93 3.21 -16.26 15.82
C SER A 93 2.56 -14.94 15.45
N GLU A 94 1.25 -14.97 15.26
CA GLU A 94 0.45 -13.77 15.07
C GLU A 94 -0.01 -13.29 16.44
N ASP A 95 0.26 -12.03 16.75
CA ASP A 95 -0.45 -11.33 17.81
C ASP A 95 -1.59 -10.54 17.17
N ALA A 96 -2.81 -10.79 17.64
CA ALA A 96 -4.04 -10.25 17.09
C ALA A 96 -4.28 -8.80 17.57
N THR A 97 -3.25 -7.97 17.46
CA THR A 97 -3.25 -6.57 17.89
C THR A 97 -3.75 -5.68 16.77
N ARG A 98 -4.78 -4.88 17.06
CA ARG A 98 -5.28 -3.86 16.14
C ARG A 98 -4.21 -2.78 15.93
N ILE A 99 -3.69 -2.69 14.70
CA ILE A 99 -2.67 -1.69 14.31
C ILE A 99 -3.33 -0.34 13.99
N THR A 100 -4.51 -0.33 13.36
CA THR A 100 -5.21 0.90 12.97
C THR A 100 -6.21 1.33 14.04
N GLY A 101 -6.10 2.57 14.51
CA GLY A 101 -7.09 3.15 15.44
C GLY A 101 -8.47 3.39 14.80
N ARG A 102 -8.57 3.26 13.46
CA ARG A 102 -9.78 3.52 12.68
C ARG A 102 -10.14 2.30 11.85
N ILE A 103 -11.44 2.08 11.74
CA ILE A 103 -12.03 1.08 10.86
C ILE A 103 -12.33 1.79 9.54
N GLU A 104 -11.87 1.22 8.44
CA GLU A 104 -11.95 1.82 7.11
C GLU A 104 -12.62 0.87 6.12
N TYR A 105 -13.26 1.43 5.10
CA TYR A 105 -13.77 0.65 4.00
C TYR A 105 -12.74 0.62 2.87
N ASP A 106 -12.30 -0.57 2.48
CA ASP A 106 -11.49 -0.77 1.28
C ASP A 106 -12.41 -1.06 0.08
N SER A 107 -12.56 -0.07 -0.78
CA SER A 107 -13.36 -0.18 -2.01
C SER A 107 -12.80 -1.17 -3.02
N ARG A 108 -11.49 -1.49 -2.96
CA ARG A 108 -10.86 -2.40 -3.92
C ARG A 108 -11.18 -3.86 -3.62
N SER A 109 -11.28 -4.23 -2.34
CA SER A 109 -11.62 -5.58 -1.91
C SER A 109 -13.07 -5.75 -1.44
N ASN A 110 -13.82 -4.64 -1.37
CA ASN A 110 -15.16 -4.57 -0.81
C ASN A 110 -15.24 -5.10 0.62
N LYS A 111 -14.29 -4.68 1.47
CA LYS A 111 -14.15 -5.15 2.85
C LYS A 111 -14.08 -3.99 3.83
N VAL A 112 -14.43 -4.28 5.08
CA VAL A 112 -14.18 -3.40 6.21
C VAL A 112 -12.89 -3.83 6.90
N VAL A 113 -11.87 -2.97 6.84
CA VAL A 113 -10.51 -3.23 7.33
C VAL A 113 -10.31 -2.56 8.69
N GLY A 114 -9.50 -3.19 9.55
CA GLY A 114 -9.18 -2.68 10.89
C GLY A 114 -9.90 -3.40 12.04
N PHE A 115 -10.68 -4.43 11.73
CA PHE A 115 -11.09 -5.41 12.73
C PHE A 115 -10.01 -6.48 12.90
N VAL A 116 -9.96 -7.07 14.10
CA VAL A 116 -9.14 -8.26 14.32
C VAL A 116 -9.86 -9.44 13.66
N LEU A 117 -9.20 -10.11 12.71
CA LEU A 117 -9.77 -11.29 12.06
C LEU A 117 -9.91 -12.44 13.07
N PRO A 118 -11.04 -13.17 13.07
CA PRO A 118 -11.15 -14.35 13.89
C PRO A 118 -10.18 -15.44 13.41
N LEU A 119 -9.65 -16.20 14.35
CA LEU A 119 -8.68 -17.26 14.06
C LEU A 119 -9.37 -18.62 13.99
N ARG A 120 -9.06 -19.40 12.96
CA ARG A 120 -9.44 -20.81 12.81
C ARG A 120 -8.17 -21.64 12.72
N ASN A 121 -7.93 -22.50 13.73
CA ASN A 121 -6.70 -23.28 13.86
C ASN A 121 -5.42 -22.42 13.89
N GLY A 122 -5.48 -21.24 14.53
CA GLY A 122 -4.35 -20.30 14.61
C GLY A 122 -4.07 -19.53 13.33
N LEU A 123 -4.95 -19.59 12.33
CA LEU A 123 -4.85 -18.85 11.08
C LEU A 123 -6.01 -17.85 10.96
N PRO A 124 -5.80 -16.64 10.43
CA PRO A 124 -6.86 -15.68 10.20
C PRO A 124 -7.87 -16.19 9.17
N GLU A 125 -9.16 -16.05 9.50
CA GLU A 125 -10.24 -16.36 8.56
C GLU A 125 -10.38 -15.22 7.55
N THR A 126 -9.88 -15.45 6.34
CA THR A 126 -9.94 -14.48 5.24
C THR A 126 -11.39 -14.17 4.84
N ASN A 127 -11.64 -12.94 4.39
CA ASN A 127 -12.95 -12.49 3.89
C ASN A 127 -14.08 -12.49 4.95
N HIS A 128 -13.74 -12.38 6.24
CA HIS A 128 -14.75 -12.34 7.31
C HIS A 128 -15.61 -11.06 7.29
N TYR A 129 -15.02 -9.91 6.96
CA TYR A 129 -15.68 -8.59 7.01
C TYR A 129 -16.04 -8.02 5.62
N ILE A 130 -16.83 -8.75 4.82
CA ILE A 130 -17.29 -8.28 3.51
C ILE A 130 -18.38 -7.21 3.65
N ALA A 131 -18.17 -6.06 3.03
CA ALA A 131 -19.12 -4.96 3.00
C ALA A 131 -20.23 -5.19 1.93
N SER A 132 -21.06 -6.22 2.11
CA SER A 132 -22.14 -6.54 1.16
C SER A 132 -23.28 -5.53 1.20
N SER A 133 -23.53 -4.92 2.37
CA SER A 133 -24.54 -3.88 2.56
C SER A 133 -24.20 -3.01 3.78
N ALA A 134 -24.84 -1.84 3.90
CA ALA A 134 -24.71 -1.00 5.09
C ALA A 134 -25.18 -1.71 6.37
N GLN A 135 -26.18 -2.60 6.26
CA GLN A 135 -26.67 -3.40 7.39
C GLN A 135 -25.60 -4.41 7.84
N THR A 136 -24.98 -5.13 6.90
CA THR A 136 -23.88 -6.07 7.20
C THR A 136 -22.73 -5.36 7.91
N ILE A 137 -22.38 -4.15 7.45
CA ILE A 137 -21.33 -3.33 8.09
C ILE A 137 -21.73 -3.01 9.53
N GLN A 138 -22.98 -2.63 9.78
CA GLN A 138 -23.48 -2.31 11.12
C GLN A 138 -23.40 -3.52 12.06
N GLU A 139 -23.72 -4.72 11.56
CA GLU A 139 -23.65 -5.97 12.32
C GLU A 139 -22.23 -6.31 12.81
N TYR A 140 -21.18 -5.84 12.12
CA TYR A 140 -19.79 -6.02 12.55
C TYR A 140 -19.45 -5.25 13.83
N PHE A 141 -20.18 -4.19 14.15
CA PHE A 141 -19.96 -3.40 15.36
C PHE A 141 -20.78 -3.98 16.52
N LYS A 142 -20.13 -4.79 17.37
CA LYS A 142 -20.76 -5.43 18.56
C LYS A 142 -21.38 -4.44 19.55
N ILE A 143 -20.87 -3.20 19.60
CA ILE A 143 -21.38 -2.09 20.40
C ILE A 143 -21.24 -0.83 19.54
N GLY A 144 -22.35 -0.25 19.12
CA GLY A 144 -22.36 0.95 18.28
C GLY A 144 -23.30 2.00 18.85
N THR A 145 -22.75 3.08 19.40
CA THR A 145 -23.49 4.34 19.50
C THR A 145 -23.50 4.98 18.12
N LYS A 146 -24.67 5.45 17.68
CA LYS A 146 -24.78 6.20 16.43
C LYS A 146 -23.83 7.39 16.49
N ALA A 147 -22.90 7.48 15.55
CA ALA A 147 -22.00 8.62 15.48
C ALA A 147 -22.84 9.90 15.31
N HIS A 148 -22.63 10.90 16.17
CA HIS A 148 -23.34 12.18 16.09
C HIS A 148 -22.96 12.96 14.83
N SER A 149 -21.80 12.65 14.25
CA SER A 149 -21.30 13.28 13.03
C SER A 149 -20.58 12.24 12.20
N ALA A 150 -20.80 12.27 10.88
CA ALA A 150 -20.05 11.49 9.91
C ALA A 150 -19.30 12.45 9.00
N TYR A 151 -18.03 12.17 8.75
CA TYR A 151 -17.22 12.94 7.81
C TYR A 151 -17.25 12.22 6.46
N ILE A 152 -17.94 12.79 5.48
CA ILE A 152 -17.97 12.25 4.12
C ILE A 152 -16.85 12.96 3.34
N HIS A 153 -15.79 12.22 3.01
CA HIS A 153 -14.76 12.72 2.12
C HIS A 153 -15.15 12.41 0.68
N ASN A 154 -15.75 13.37 -0.01
CA ASN A 154 -15.98 13.28 -1.45
C ASN A 154 -14.65 13.51 -2.17
N CYS A 155 -14.03 12.42 -2.65
CA CYS A 155 -13.02 12.53 -3.70
C CYS A 155 -13.74 12.93 -4.98
N GLY A 156 -13.77 14.24 -5.27
CA GLY A 156 -14.50 14.79 -6.40
C GLY A 156 -14.06 14.17 -7.72
N THR A 157 -15.00 13.50 -8.42
CA THR A 157 -15.00 13.49 -9.88
C THR A 157 -15.45 14.88 -10.30
N THR A 158 -14.52 15.68 -10.83
CA THR A 158 -14.85 16.90 -11.56
C THR A 158 -15.90 16.58 -12.64
N PRO A 159 -17.07 17.22 -12.63
CA PRO A 159 -17.98 17.19 -13.78
C PRO A 159 -17.28 17.91 -14.94
N ILE A 160 -17.40 17.32 -16.13
CA ILE A 160 -16.99 17.92 -17.41
C ILE A 160 -17.93 19.09 -17.72
#